data_AF-A0A969Q6I2-F1
#
_entry.id   AF-A0A969Q6I2-F1
#
_cell.length_a   1.000
_cell.length_b   1.000
_cell.length_c   1.000
_cell.angle_alpha   90.00
_cell.angle_beta   90.00
_cell.angle_gamma   90.00
#
_symmetry.space_group_name_H-M   'P 1'
#
loop_
_entity.id
_entity.type
_entity.pdbx_description
1 polymer ?
#
loop_
_entity_poly.entity_id
_entity_poly.type
_entity_poly.pdbx_seq_one_letter_code
_entity_poly.pdbx_strand_id
1 'polypeptide(L)'
;MVKRIFLATVLVLALLSTVLAQTTYNEAPLLAERVTAGELPPVAERLPAEPLVIEPVEEIGEYGGTWRLLDQNNELGFTLMTTGVEGFLKWNRDASGFRPNILESWEWSDDATEVIVRFRQGIKWSDGEPMTVDDYLFWWNDMVLDESVPLDPASGTVVNGEMMTLEKIDDFTLKFTFAGPNPLFPRKPFTRPLELVAIPRPRTLHGTVPSEIQCRGDGHHRIDESL
;
A
#
# COMPACT_ATOMS: atom_id res chain seq x y z
N MET A 1 46.70 5.44 28.76
CA MET A 1 46.59 5.08 27.33
C MET A 1 45.76 3.81 27.11
N VAL A 2 45.92 2.77 27.93
CA VAL A 2 45.21 1.46 27.80
C VAL A 2 43.67 1.53 27.99
N LYS A 3 43.15 2.37 28.90
CA LYS A 3 41.69 2.52 29.15
C LYS A 3 40.89 3.14 27.98
N ARG A 4 41.52 3.99 27.16
CA ARG A 4 40.86 4.63 26.00
C ARG A 4 40.75 3.69 24.80
N ILE A 5 41.69 2.76 24.68
CA ILE A 5 41.66 1.71 23.65
C ILE A 5 40.55 0.70 23.99
N PHE A 6 40.44 0.29 25.26
CA PHE A 6 39.42 -0.67 25.72
C PHE A 6 37.97 -0.15 25.55
N LEU A 7 37.73 1.15 25.76
CA LEU A 7 36.41 1.75 25.55
C LEU A 7 36.04 1.84 24.07
N ALA A 8 37.02 2.08 23.20
CA ALA A 8 36.80 2.14 21.75
C ALA A 8 36.53 0.75 21.15
N THR A 9 37.18 -0.32 21.63
CA THR A 9 36.89 -1.69 21.17
C THR A 9 35.54 -2.20 21.63
N VAL A 10 35.09 -1.88 22.86
CA VAL A 10 33.75 -2.26 23.34
C VAL A 10 32.65 -1.51 22.58
N LEU A 11 32.87 -0.24 22.22
CA LEU A 11 31.92 0.54 21.43
C LEU A 11 31.81 0.02 19.98
N VAL A 12 32.93 -0.39 19.37
CA VAL A 12 32.94 -0.98 18.02
C VAL A 12 32.30 -2.38 18.02
N LEU A 13 32.51 -3.20 19.05
CA LEU A 13 31.83 -4.49 19.20
C LEU A 13 30.32 -4.33 19.45
N ALA A 14 29.88 -3.32 20.20
CA ALA A 14 28.45 -3.03 20.38
C ALA A 14 27.77 -2.50 19.11
N LEU A 15 28.49 -1.73 18.28
CA LEU A 15 28.04 -1.26 16.96
C LEU A 15 28.02 -2.38 15.91
N LEU A 16 28.87 -3.42 16.04
CA LEU A 16 28.84 -4.61 15.19
C LEU A 16 27.70 -5.57 15.55
N SER A 17 27.30 -5.65 16.84
CA SER A 17 26.16 -6.48 17.27
C SER A 17 24.81 -5.98 16.76
N THR A 18 24.67 -4.67 16.49
CA THR A 18 23.46 -4.09 15.91
C THR A 18 23.36 -4.27 14.39
N VAL A 19 24.45 -4.66 13.72
CA VAL A 19 24.49 -4.88 12.26
C VAL A 19 24.19 -6.34 11.88
N LEU A 20 24.13 -7.27 12.85
CA LEU A 20 23.95 -8.71 12.62
C LEU A 20 22.64 -9.28 13.14
N ALA A 21 21.60 -8.45 13.33
CA ALA A 21 20.24 -8.97 13.33
C ALA A 21 19.79 -9.16 11.88
N GLN A 22 20.36 -10.15 11.17
CA GLN A 22 19.67 -10.70 10.02
C GLN A 22 18.45 -11.40 10.60
N THR A 23 17.33 -10.67 10.67
CA THR A 23 16.05 -11.21 11.09
C THR A 23 15.76 -12.42 10.21
N THR A 24 15.87 -13.62 10.79
CA THR A 24 15.42 -14.84 10.12
C THR A 24 13.91 -14.72 9.99
N TYR A 25 13.45 -14.33 8.82
CA TYR A 25 12.02 -14.31 8.51
C TYR A 25 11.54 -15.74 8.31
N ASN A 26 10.37 -16.04 8.87
CA ASN A 26 9.67 -17.28 8.58
C ASN A 26 8.72 -17.07 7.40
N GLU A 27 8.38 -18.14 6.71
CA GLU A 27 7.38 -18.16 5.66
C GLU A 27 6.47 -19.37 5.78
N ALA A 28 5.29 -19.30 5.16
CA ALA A 28 4.37 -20.43 5.17
C ALA A 28 5.02 -21.67 4.53
N PRO A 29 4.76 -22.89 5.06
CA PRO A 29 5.37 -24.12 4.53
C PRO A 29 5.21 -24.30 3.02
N LEU A 30 4.02 -23.97 2.49
CA LEU A 30 3.74 -24.01 1.05
C LEU A 30 4.66 -23.09 0.23
N LEU A 31 5.07 -21.94 0.77
CA LEU A 31 6.00 -21.03 0.09
C LEU A 31 7.44 -21.55 0.18
N ALA A 32 7.83 -22.11 1.34
CA ALA A 32 9.14 -22.72 1.50
C ALA A 32 9.37 -23.89 0.53
N GLU A 33 8.33 -24.69 0.25
CA GLU A 33 8.37 -25.74 -0.79
C GLU A 33 8.66 -25.16 -2.17
N ARG A 34 8.00 -24.05 -2.54
CA ARG A 34 8.23 -23.35 -3.82
C ARG A 34 9.61 -22.70 -3.92
N VAL A 35 10.13 -22.18 -2.80
CA VAL A 35 11.52 -21.68 -2.73
C VAL A 35 12.50 -22.83 -2.96
N THR A 36 12.28 -23.97 -2.31
CA THR A 36 13.11 -25.17 -2.49
C THR A 36 13.04 -25.70 -3.92
N ALA A 37 11.89 -25.60 -4.57
CA ALA A 37 11.70 -25.95 -5.98
C ALA A 37 12.33 -24.94 -6.96
N GLY A 38 12.83 -23.79 -6.49
CA GLY A 38 13.40 -22.73 -7.33
C GLY A 38 12.35 -21.89 -8.07
N GLU A 39 11.07 -22.02 -7.73
CA GLU A 39 9.97 -21.27 -8.34
C GLU A 39 9.73 -19.91 -7.70
N LEU A 40 10.32 -19.67 -6.52
CA LEU A 40 10.12 -18.46 -5.75
C LEU A 40 11.43 -18.02 -5.08
N PRO A 41 11.76 -16.72 -5.07
CA PRO A 41 12.89 -16.22 -4.31
C PRO A 41 12.70 -16.43 -2.79
N PRO A 42 13.78 -16.53 -2.00
CA PRO A 42 13.72 -16.60 -0.55
C PRO A 42 12.96 -15.42 0.06
N VAL A 43 12.32 -15.63 1.21
CA VAL A 43 11.49 -14.60 1.88
C VAL A 43 12.22 -13.27 2.12
N ALA A 44 13.51 -13.31 2.46
CA ALA A 44 14.32 -12.11 2.70
C ALA A 44 14.50 -11.25 1.43
N GLU A 45 14.44 -11.84 0.24
CA GLU A 45 14.52 -11.12 -1.03
C GLU A 45 13.16 -10.59 -1.49
N ARG A 46 12.07 -11.21 -1.01
CA ARG A 46 10.70 -10.80 -1.33
C ARG A 46 10.21 -9.64 -0.47
N LEU A 47 10.63 -9.59 0.79
CA LEU A 47 10.21 -8.54 1.72
C LEU A 47 10.85 -7.18 1.39
N PRO A 48 10.20 -6.07 1.77
CA PRO A 48 10.80 -4.74 1.77
C PRO A 48 11.92 -4.65 2.81
N ALA A 49 12.78 -3.63 2.68
CA ALA A 49 13.93 -3.42 3.58
C ALA A 49 13.50 -3.24 5.05
N GLU A 50 12.42 -2.51 5.26
CA GLU A 50 11.75 -2.39 6.55
C GLU A 50 10.32 -2.91 6.40
N PRO A 51 10.01 -4.16 6.76
CA PRO A 51 8.64 -4.68 6.68
C PRO A 51 7.76 -4.09 7.78
N LEU A 52 6.46 -3.93 7.47
CA LEU A 52 5.46 -3.57 8.48
C LEU A 52 5.34 -4.70 9.50
N VAL A 53 5.64 -4.39 10.77
CA VAL A 53 5.47 -5.33 11.88
C VAL A 53 4.08 -5.14 12.49
N ILE A 54 3.30 -6.21 12.54
CA ILE A 54 1.96 -6.22 13.12
C ILE A 54 1.98 -6.96 14.45
N GLU A 55 1.55 -6.28 15.51
CA GLU A 55 1.33 -6.92 16.81
C GLU A 55 0.04 -7.77 16.77
N PRO A 56 0.13 -9.07 17.11
CA PRO A 56 -1.04 -9.92 17.18
C PRO A 56 -2.09 -9.40 18.17
N VAL A 57 -3.35 -9.77 17.96
CA VAL A 57 -4.44 -9.39 18.89
C VAL A 57 -4.34 -10.19 20.18
N GLU A 58 -4.14 -11.51 20.06
CA GLU A 58 -4.15 -12.45 21.18
C GLU A 58 -2.78 -13.11 21.34
N GLU A 59 -2.32 -13.81 20.30
CA GLU A 59 -1.05 -14.53 20.30
C GLU A 59 -0.43 -14.61 18.89
N ILE A 60 0.85 -15.02 18.83
CA ILE A 60 1.54 -15.25 17.56
C ILE A 60 0.84 -16.39 16.81
N GLY A 61 0.37 -16.10 15.59
CA GLY A 61 -0.37 -17.08 14.78
C GLY A 61 0.50 -18.18 14.19
N GLU A 62 -0.16 -19.28 13.81
CA GLU A 62 0.43 -20.41 13.09
C GLU A 62 0.09 -20.33 11.59
N TYR A 63 1.02 -20.77 10.72
CA TYR A 63 0.74 -20.81 9.29
C TYR A 63 -0.19 -21.96 8.91
N GLY A 64 -1.13 -21.68 8.01
CA GLY A 64 -1.92 -22.71 7.31
C GLY A 64 -3.43 -22.55 7.47
N GLY A 65 -4.15 -23.59 7.03
CA GLY A 65 -5.61 -23.64 7.05
C GLY A 65 -6.27 -23.03 5.81
N THR A 66 -7.60 -23.15 5.75
CA THR A 66 -8.43 -22.54 4.71
C THR A 66 -9.55 -21.77 5.39
N TRP A 67 -9.55 -20.44 5.21
CA TRP A 67 -10.65 -19.61 5.69
C TRP A 67 -11.85 -19.77 4.75
N ARG A 68 -12.92 -20.40 5.25
CA ARG A 68 -14.17 -20.60 4.51
C ARG A 68 -15.15 -19.50 4.87
N LEU A 69 -15.44 -18.65 3.90
CA LEU A 69 -16.37 -17.54 4.00
C LEU A 69 -17.64 -17.80 3.18
N LEU A 70 -18.73 -17.16 3.58
CA LEU A 70 -19.97 -17.10 2.81
C LEU A 70 -20.30 -15.63 2.57
N ASP A 71 -20.53 -15.28 1.30
CA ASP A 71 -20.97 -13.95 0.89
C ASP A 71 -22.41 -14.01 0.40
N GLN A 72 -23.14 -12.90 0.53
CA GLN A 72 -24.53 -12.79 0.12
C GLN A 72 -24.67 -12.50 -1.37
N ASN A 73 -23.59 -12.06 -2.04
CA ASN A 73 -23.58 -11.79 -3.47
C ASN A 73 -22.34 -12.39 -4.15
N ASN A 74 -22.40 -12.47 -5.47
CA ASN A 74 -21.29 -12.97 -6.29
C ASN A 74 -20.20 -11.92 -6.51
N GLU A 75 -20.46 -10.66 -6.11
CA GLU A 75 -19.53 -9.55 -6.28
C GLU A 75 -18.48 -9.51 -5.17
N LEU A 76 -18.71 -10.25 -4.07
CA LEU A 76 -17.84 -10.30 -2.90
C LEU A 76 -17.55 -8.91 -2.33
N GLY A 77 -18.43 -7.93 -2.53
CA GLY A 77 -18.10 -6.52 -2.35
C GLY A 77 -17.60 -6.20 -0.93
N PHE A 78 -18.31 -6.67 0.10
CA PHE A 78 -17.88 -6.48 1.48
C PHE A 78 -16.60 -7.26 1.81
N THR A 79 -16.49 -8.48 1.30
CA THR A 79 -15.31 -9.33 1.50
C THR A 79 -14.06 -8.67 0.90
N LEU A 80 -14.10 -8.25 -0.36
CA LEU A 80 -13.00 -7.57 -1.04
C LEU A 80 -12.61 -6.28 -0.31
N MET A 81 -13.59 -5.49 0.13
CA MET A 81 -13.33 -4.26 0.89
C MET A 81 -12.61 -4.49 2.22
N THR A 82 -12.79 -5.65 2.86
CA THR A 82 -12.25 -5.92 4.20
C THR A 82 -11.00 -6.79 4.19
N THR A 83 -10.80 -7.61 3.15
CA THR A 83 -9.69 -8.58 3.09
C THR A 83 -8.81 -8.44 1.85
N GLY A 84 -9.33 -7.86 0.77
CA GLY A 84 -8.68 -7.84 -0.54
C GLY A 84 -7.96 -6.54 -0.87
N VAL A 85 -8.02 -5.51 -0.01
CA VAL A 85 -7.44 -4.20 -0.30
C VAL A 85 -6.45 -3.75 0.76
N GLU A 86 -5.30 -3.27 0.27
CA GLU A 86 -4.23 -2.75 1.10
C GLU A 86 -4.12 -1.23 0.88
N GLY A 87 -4.69 -0.46 1.82
CA GLY A 87 -4.67 1.00 1.74
C GLY A 87 -3.27 1.59 1.99
N PHE A 88 -3.07 2.84 1.61
CA PHE A 88 -1.82 3.55 1.88
C PHE A 88 -1.52 3.71 3.37
N LEU A 89 -2.57 3.97 4.15
CA LEU A 89 -2.57 3.99 5.60
C LEU A 89 -3.67 3.06 6.12
N LYS A 90 -3.55 2.61 7.38
CA LYS A 90 -4.64 1.90 8.05
C LYS A 90 -5.08 2.65 9.30
N TRP A 91 -6.33 2.47 9.70
CA TRP A 91 -6.80 2.96 10.99
C TRP A 91 -6.08 2.25 12.13
N ASN A 92 -5.81 2.98 13.21
CA ASN A 92 -5.53 2.37 14.50
C ASN A 92 -6.74 1.54 14.92
N ARG A 93 -6.52 0.45 15.66
CA ARG A 93 -7.60 -0.45 16.10
C ARG A 93 -8.63 0.28 16.99
N ASP A 94 -8.18 1.29 17.73
CA ASP A 94 -9.01 2.15 18.58
C ASP A 94 -9.59 3.37 17.84
N ALA A 95 -9.40 3.46 16.52
CA ALA A 95 -9.79 4.58 15.67
C ALA A 95 -9.22 5.96 16.07
N SER A 96 -8.16 6.00 16.88
CA SER A 96 -7.50 7.25 17.32
C SER A 96 -6.82 8.03 16.19
N GLY A 97 -6.63 7.40 15.03
CA GLY A 97 -5.96 7.98 13.88
C GLY A 97 -5.50 6.91 12.90
N PHE A 98 -4.41 7.21 12.19
CA PHE A 98 -3.83 6.35 11.18
C PHE A 98 -2.47 5.81 11.61
N ARG A 99 -2.16 4.58 11.18
CA ARG A 99 -0.85 3.96 11.27
C ARG A 99 -0.25 3.75 9.87
N PRO A 100 1.09 3.73 9.76
CA PRO A 100 1.80 3.38 8.53
C PRO A 100 1.35 2.03 7.96
N ASN A 101 1.44 1.93 6.64
CA ASN A 101 1.14 0.71 5.91
C ASN A 101 2.06 0.58 4.68
N ILE A 102 1.52 0.81 3.46
CA ILE A 102 2.32 0.99 2.24
C ILE A 102 3.17 2.27 2.36
N LEU A 103 2.57 3.35 2.88
CA LEU A 103 3.33 4.53 3.26
C LEU A 103 3.99 4.27 4.61
N GLU A 104 5.27 4.58 4.71
CA GLU A 104 6.02 4.53 5.98
C GLU A 104 5.83 5.79 6.81
N SER A 105 5.67 6.95 6.17
CA SER A 105 5.49 8.23 6.83
C SER A 105 4.81 9.27 5.92
N TRP A 106 4.26 10.31 6.54
CA TRP A 106 3.72 11.47 5.86
C TRP A 106 3.92 12.72 6.73
N GLU A 107 4.13 13.87 6.09
CA GLU A 107 4.44 15.13 6.74
C GLU A 107 3.66 16.26 6.08
N TRP A 108 2.90 17.00 6.90
CA TRP A 108 2.10 18.15 6.45
C TRP A 108 2.88 19.45 6.62
N SER A 109 2.68 20.40 5.69
CA SER A 109 3.07 21.78 5.91
C SER A 109 2.27 22.41 7.06
N ASP A 110 2.81 23.48 7.66
CA ASP A 110 2.19 24.17 8.81
C ASP A 110 0.78 24.69 8.53
N ASP A 111 0.49 25.04 7.27
CA ASP A 111 -0.80 25.53 6.79
C ASP A 111 -1.72 24.42 6.23
N ALA A 112 -1.27 23.17 6.27
CA ALA A 112 -1.97 21.99 5.75
C ALA A 112 -2.36 22.07 4.26
N THR A 113 -1.59 22.81 3.45
CA THR A 113 -1.79 22.91 1.99
C THR A 113 -0.89 21.96 1.20
N GLU A 114 0.15 21.40 1.83
CA GLU A 114 1.05 20.44 1.22
C GLU A 114 1.22 19.21 2.13
N VAL A 115 1.32 18.03 1.53
CA VAL A 115 1.74 16.81 2.23
C VAL A 115 2.78 16.06 1.43
N ILE A 116 3.88 15.71 2.08
CA ILE A 116 4.91 14.82 1.54
C ILE A 116 4.66 13.43 2.12
N VAL A 117 4.47 12.44 1.26
CA VAL A 117 4.34 11.04 1.66
C VAL A 117 5.56 10.24 1.21
N ARG A 118 5.94 9.25 2.03
CA ARG A 118 7.05 8.34 1.75
C ARG A 118 6.53 6.92 1.71
N PHE A 119 6.79 6.24 0.61
CA PHE A 119 6.48 4.84 0.36
C PHE A 119 7.56 3.98 0.98
N ARG A 120 7.15 2.84 1.55
CA ARG A 120 8.09 1.85 2.08
C ARG A 120 8.91 1.25 0.94
N GLN A 121 10.23 1.33 1.07
CA GLN A 121 11.15 0.89 0.02
C GLN A 121 11.20 -0.64 -0.09
N GLY A 122 11.21 -1.13 -1.33
CA GLY A 122 11.33 -2.55 -1.64
C GLY A 122 10.02 -3.34 -1.60
N ILE A 123 8.86 -2.66 -1.50
CA ILE A 123 7.56 -3.29 -1.76
C ILE A 123 7.55 -3.80 -3.20
N LYS A 124 7.00 -5.00 -3.38
CA LYS A 124 6.80 -5.63 -4.68
C LYS A 124 5.34 -5.99 -4.87
N TRP A 125 4.89 -5.92 -6.11
CA TRP A 125 3.66 -6.53 -6.57
C TRP A 125 3.73 -8.06 -6.41
N SER A 126 2.57 -8.71 -6.49
CA SER A 126 2.47 -10.17 -6.33
C SER A 126 3.21 -10.96 -7.41
N ASP A 127 3.47 -10.35 -8.57
CA ASP A 127 4.29 -10.87 -9.66
C ASP A 127 5.81 -10.66 -9.44
N GLY A 128 6.20 -9.97 -8.37
CA GLY A 128 7.59 -9.70 -7.99
C GLY A 128 8.14 -8.37 -8.50
N GLU A 129 7.38 -7.62 -9.29
CA GLU A 129 7.81 -6.32 -9.79
C GLU A 129 7.85 -5.26 -8.68
N PRO A 130 8.82 -4.32 -8.68
CA PRO A 130 8.87 -3.29 -7.65
C PRO A 130 7.68 -2.33 -7.79
N MET A 131 7.13 -1.93 -6.64
CA MET A 131 6.11 -0.89 -6.55
C MET A 131 6.78 0.44 -6.19
N THR A 132 6.46 1.49 -6.95
CA THR A 132 7.07 2.83 -6.81
C THR A 132 6.01 3.93 -6.93
N VAL A 133 6.43 5.18 -6.71
CA VAL A 133 5.59 6.37 -6.95
C VAL A 133 5.03 6.41 -8.37
N ASP A 134 5.73 5.84 -9.36
CA ASP A 134 5.25 5.83 -10.75
C ASP A 134 3.94 5.05 -10.90
N ASP A 135 3.73 4.00 -10.12
CA ASP A 135 2.47 3.25 -10.14
C ASP A 135 1.29 4.11 -9.67
N TYR A 136 1.52 4.95 -8.67
CA TYR A 136 0.52 5.93 -8.23
C TYR A 136 0.27 7.03 -9.27
N LEU A 137 1.34 7.53 -9.90
CA LEU A 137 1.22 8.56 -10.92
C LEU A 137 0.49 8.06 -12.17
N PHE A 138 0.64 6.79 -12.53
CA PHE A 138 -0.16 6.21 -13.61
C PHE A 138 -1.64 6.14 -13.23
N TRP A 139 -1.96 5.64 -12.04
CA TRP A 139 -3.33 5.66 -11.57
C TRP A 139 -3.92 7.08 -11.59
N TRP A 140 -3.14 8.08 -11.17
CA TRP A 140 -3.59 9.46 -11.19
C TRP A 140 -3.75 10.03 -12.61
N ASN A 141 -2.69 9.99 -13.41
CA ASN A 141 -2.66 10.69 -14.70
C ASN A 141 -3.40 9.94 -15.81
N ASP A 142 -3.30 8.62 -15.85
CA ASP A 142 -3.80 7.78 -16.94
C ASP A 142 -5.13 7.10 -16.60
N MET A 143 -5.63 7.25 -15.37
CA MET A 143 -6.95 6.73 -14.99
C MET A 143 -7.86 7.79 -14.37
N VAL A 144 -7.41 8.55 -13.36
CA VAL A 144 -8.28 9.56 -12.72
C VAL A 144 -8.47 10.79 -13.60
N LEU A 145 -7.41 11.26 -14.26
CA LEU A 145 -7.47 12.46 -15.10
C LEU A 145 -7.91 12.15 -16.54
N ASP A 146 -7.98 10.88 -16.94
CA ASP A 146 -8.47 10.48 -18.26
C ASP A 146 -10.01 10.37 -18.23
N GLU A 147 -10.68 11.34 -18.85
CA GLU A 147 -12.15 11.39 -18.95
C GLU A 147 -12.76 10.18 -19.70
N SER A 148 -11.96 9.42 -20.46
CA SER A 148 -12.41 8.21 -21.14
C SER A 148 -12.54 7.01 -20.19
N VAL A 149 -11.89 7.08 -19.04
CA VAL A 149 -12.01 6.08 -17.97
C VAL A 149 -13.13 6.53 -17.03
N PRO A 150 -14.15 5.71 -16.77
CA PRO A 150 -15.26 6.06 -15.89
C PRO A 150 -14.86 5.96 -14.41
N LEU A 151 -13.87 6.75 -14.00
CA LEU A 151 -13.35 6.82 -12.65
C LEU A 151 -13.47 8.25 -12.13
N ASP A 152 -14.23 8.44 -11.07
CA ASP A 152 -14.34 9.76 -10.45
C ASP A 152 -13.08 10.07 -9.61
N PRO A 153 -12.61 11.33 -9.60
CA PRO A 153 -11.56 11.76 -8.71
C PRO A 153 -11.91 11.47 -7.25
N ALA A 154 -10.94 10.91 -6.54
CA ALA A 154 -11.09 10.55 -5.14
C ALA A 154 -11.52 11.76 -4.29
N SER A 155 -12.37 11.51 -3.30
CA SER A 155 -12.89 12.59 -2.48
C SER A 155 -11.78 13.32 -1.68
N GLY A 156 -11.76 14.65 -1.77
CA GLY A 156 -10.72 15.49 -1.15
C GLY A 156 -9.55 15.84 -2.06
N THR A 157 -9.56 15.39 -3.31
CA THR A 157 -8.58 15.78 -4.33
C THR A 157 -8.87 17.13 -4.98
N VAL A 158 -10.10 17.64 -4.87
CA VAL A 158 -10.49 18.99 -5.30
C VAL A 158 -10.72 19.86 -4.07
N VAL A 159 -10.01 20.98 -3.98
CA VAL A 159 -10.09 21.96 -2.89
C VAL A 159 -10.32 23.34 -3.51
N ASN A 160 -11.28 24.11 -3.01
CA ASN A 160 -11.65 25.42 -3.56
C ASN A 160 -11.98 25.41 -5.06
N GLY A 161 -12.45 24.27 -5.60
CA GLY A 161 -12.76 24.12 -7.02
C GLY A 161 -11.54 23.79 -7.91
N GLU A 162 -10.36 23.67 -7.32
CA GLU A 162 -9.12 23.33 -8.02
C GLU A 162 -8.66 21.91 -7.66
N MET A 163 -8.24 21.16 -8.67
CA MET A 163 -7.66 19.83 -8.48
C MET A 163 -6.28 19.93 -7.83
N MET A 164 -5.97 19.01 -6.94
CA MET A 164 -4.65 18.88 -6.34
C MET A 164 -3.60 18.58 -7.41
N THR A 165 -2.35 18.97 -7.14
CA THR A 165 -1.21 18.64 -7.99
C THR A 165 -0.27 17.67 -7.28
N LEU A 166 0.41 16.86 -8.08
CA LEU A 166 1.36 15.85 -7.63
C LEU A 166 2.75 16.17 -8.17
N GLU A 167 3.76 16.08 -7.30
CA GLU A 167 5.17 16.24 -7.65
C GLU A 167 5.96 15.02 -7.17
N LYS A 168 6.54 14.27 -8.11
CA LYS A 168 7.48 13.19 -7.80
C LYS A 168 8.79 13.80 -7.32
N ILE A 169 9.13 13.57 -6.05
CA ILE A 169 10.43 13.97 -5.49
C ILE A 169 11.48 12.92 -5.83
N ASP A 170 11.16 11.63 -5.63
CA ASP A 170 11.98 10.48 -6.00
C ASP A 170 11.09 9.23 -6.21
N ASP A 171 11.68 8.04 -6.38
CA ASP A 171 10.95 6.79 -6.65
C ASP A 171 10.04 6.33 -5.50
N PHE A 172 10.25 6.83 -4.29
CA PHE A 172 9.50 6.49 -3.08
C PHE A 172 8.92 7.71 -2.35
N THR A 173 9.12 8.93 -2.85
CA THR A 173 8.63 10.16 -2.23
C THR A 173 7.75 10.94 -3.20
N LEU A 174 6.52 11.25 -2.76
CA LEU A 174 5.54 12.00 -3.53
C LEU A 174 5.03 13.19 -2.72
N LYS A 175 4.97 14.37 -3.33
CA LYS A 175 4.37 15.57 -2.75
C LYS A 175 3.01 15.83 -3.36
N PHE A 176 2.05 16.14 -2.51
CA PHE A 176 0.71 16.60 -2.86
C PHE A 176 0.58 18.08 -2.50
N THR A 177 -0.04 18.87 -3.37
CA THR A 177 -0.30 20.29 -3.14
C THR A 177 -1.76 20.62 -3.41
N PHE A 178 -2.40 21.35 -2.49
CA PHE A 178 -3.82 21.71 -2.51
C PHE A 178 -4.02 23.22 -2.60
N ALA A 179 -5.09 23.67 -3.24
CA ALA A 179 -5.47 25.09 -3.33
C ALA A 179 -6.05 25.68 -2.03
N GLY A 180 -5.91 24.99 -0.90
CA GLY A 180 -6.35 25.41 0.43
C GLY A 180 -6.09 24.32 1.48
N PRO A 181 -6.23 24.65 2.79
CA PRO A 181 -5.97 23.69 3.86
C PRO A 181 -6.83 22.43 3.75
N ASN A 182 -6.19 21.26 3.73
CA ASN A 182 -6.87 19.97 3.54
C ASN A 182 -6.40 18.87 4.53
N PRO A 183 -6.48 19.11 5.86
CA PRO A 183 -5.94 18.18 6.86
C PRO A 183 -6.67 16.83 6.91
N LEU A 184 -7.86 16.73 6.32
CA LEU A 184 -8.65 15.50 6.27
C LEU A 184 -8.35 14.63 5.05
N PHE A 185 -7.46 15.07 4.15
CA PHE A 185 -7.04 14.30 2.99
C PHE A 185 -6.67 12.84 3.33
N PRO A 186 -5.92 12.53 4.41
CA PRO A 186 -5.56 11.14 4.70
C PRO A 186 -6.76 10.24 5.03
N ARG A 187 -7.91 10.82 5.40
CA ARG A 187 -9.05 10.05 5.88
C ARG A 187 -9.73 9.23 4.80
N LYS A 188 -9.79 9.69 3.56
CA LYS A 188 -10.57 9.02 2.51
C LYS A 188 -9.68 8.34 1.46
N PRO A 189 -8.85 9.04 0.68
CA PRO A 189 -8.01 8.43 -0.34
C PRO A 189 -6.99 7.43 0.21
N PHE A 190 -6.52 7.59 1.45
CA PHE A 190 -5.51 6.66 2.01
C PHE A 190 -6.11 5.46 2.76
N THR A 191 -7.41 5.48 3.11
CA THR A 191 -8.04 4.40 3.90
C THR A 191 -9.27 3.76 3.26
N ARG A 192 -9.78 4.29 2.14
CA ARG A 192 -10.93 3.70 1.45
C ARG A 192 -10.51 2.75 0.33
N PRO A 193 -11.13 1.56 0.24
CA PRO A 193 -10.75 0.54 -0.73
C PRO A 193 -11.02 0.90 -2.20
N LEU A 194 -11.97 1.79 -2.46
CA LEU A 194 -12.53 2.02 -3.79
C LEU A 194 -11.78 3.05 -4.63
N GLU A 195 -10.96 3.88 -3.99
CA GLU A 195 -10.29 4.99 -4.68
C GLU A 195 -8.85 4.63 -5.04
N LEU A 196 -8.29 3.54 -4.50
CA LEU A 196 -6.94 3.11 -4.85
C LEU A 196 -6.85 1.59 -4.82
N VAL A 197 -7.51 0.95 -5.78
CA VAL A 197 -7.00 -0.34 -6.23
C VAL A 197 -5.64 0.00 -6.82
N ALA A 198 -4.59 -0.36 -6.09
CA ALA A 198 -3.23 -0.20 -6.54
C ALA A 198 -3.14 -1.01 -7.85
N ILE A 199 -3.20 -0.32 -8.98
CA ILE A 199 -3.17 -0.93 -10.31
C ILE A 199 -1.73 -0.85 -10.79
N PRO A 200 -1.07 -2.01 -11.02
CA PRO A 200 0.27 -1.99 -11.59
C PRO A 200 0.20 -1.38 -12.99
N ARG A 201 1.18 -0.54 -13.33
CA ARG A 201 1.24 0.05 -14.67
C ARG A 201 1.32 -1.04 -15.73
N PRO A 202 0.57 -0.95 -16.85
CA PRO A 202 0.72 -1.87 -17.97
C PRO A 202 2.14 -1.72 -18.53
N ARG A 203 2.90 -2.82 -18.51
CA ARG A 203 4.29 -2.84 -19.00
C ARG A 203 4.44 -3.35 -20.43
N THR A 204 3.36 -3.83 -21.06
CA THR A 204 3.33 -4.22 -22.48
C THR A 204 2.72 -3.10 -23.33
N LEU A 205 3.47 -2.66 -24.34
CA LEU A 205 3.10 -1.66 -25.36
C LEU A 205 1.98 -2.13 -26.29
N HIS A 206 0.88 -2.71 -25.80
CA HIS A 206 -0.30 -3.01 -26.62
C HIS A 206 -1.57 -2.77 -25.80
N GLY A 207 -1.94 -1.49 -25.67
CA GLY A 207 -3.27 -0.97 -26.00
C GLY A 207 -4.54 -1.68 -25.54
N THR A 208 -4.53 -2.44 -24.44
CA THR A 208 -5.77 -2.92 -23.81
C THR A 208 -5.56 -3.04 -22.32
N VAL A 209 -6.29 -2.19 -21.58
CA VAL A 209 -6.62 -2.38 -20.17
C VAL A 209 -7.17 -3.81 -20.02
N PRO A 210 -6.56 -4.68 -19.20
CA PRO A 210 -7.06 -6.04 -19.01
C PRO A 210 -8.53 -6.00 -18.58
N SER A 211 -9.38 -6.77 -19.25
CA SER A 211 -10.83 -6.86 -19.01
C SER A 211 -11.22 -7.44 -17.63
N GLU A 212 -10.24 -7.66 -16.75
CA GLU A 212 -10.45 -7.98 -15.33
C GLU A 212 -10.71 -6.71 -14.49
N ILE A 213 -10.58 -5.53 -15.11
CA ILE A 213 -10.93 -4.23 -14.53
C ILE A 213 -12.42 -4.01 -14.72
N GLN A 214 -13.21 -4.65 -13.87
CA GLN A 214 -14.63 -4.35 -13.76
C GLN A 214 -15.05 -4.31 -12.29
N CYS A 215 -14.59 -3.29 -11.57
CA CYS A 215 -15.39 -2.70 -10.50
C CYS A 215 -16.59 -1.97 -11.15
N ARG A 216 -17.51 -2.70 -11.79
CA ARG A 216 -18.79 -2.13 -12.23
C ARG A 216 -19.72 -2.09 -11.02
N GLY A 217 -19.74 -0.93 -10.37
CA GLY A 217 -20.94 -0.48 -9.69
C GLY A 217 -21.97 -0.05 -10.72
N ASP A 218 -22.57 -0.99 -11.47
CA ASP A 218 -23.71 -0.67 -12.33
C ASP A 218 -24.99 -0.73 -11.49
N GLY A 219 -25.17 0.32 -10.68
CA GLY A 219 -26.48 0.72 -10.20
C GLY A 219 -27.30 1.25 -11.35
N HIS A 220 -27.98 0.36 -12.10
CA HIS A 220 -29.07 0.75 -12.98
C HIS A 220 -30.33 -0.07 -12.69
N HIS A 221 -31.34 0.67 -12.24
CA HIS A 221 -32.73 0.24 -12.14
C HIS A 221 -33.21 -0.43 -13.43
N ARG A 222 -33.84 -1.59 -13.28
CA ARG A 222 -34.98 -1.96 -14.13
C ARG A 222 -35.96 -2.78 -13.30
N ILE A 223 -36.92 -2.08 -12.70
CA ILE A 223 -38.23 -2.67 -12.42
C ILE A 223 -38.89 -2.79 -13.78
N ASP A 224 -39.06 -4.01 -14.27
CA ASP A 224 -40.03 -4.33 -15.30
C ASP A 224 -40.93 -5.44 -14.75
N GLU A 225 -42.17 -5.05 -14.45
CA GLU A 225 -43.27 -5.91 -14.09
C GLU A 225 -43.74 -6.65 -15.36
N SER A 226 -43.40 -7.93 -15.50
CA SER A 226 -44.25 -8.85 -16.26
C SER A 226 -43.93 -10.32 -15.92
N LEU A 227 -44.63 -10.85 -14.92
CA LEU A 227 -45.46 -12.08 -14.96
C LEU A 227 -45.87 -12.49 -13.55
#